data_AF-A0A1G7S3M0-F1
#
_entry.id   AF-A0A1G7S3M0-F1
#
_cell.length_a   1.000
_cell.length_b   1.000
_cell.length_c   1.000
_cell.angle_alpha   90.00
_cell.angle_beta   90.00
_cell.angle_gamma   90.00
#
_symmetry.space_group_name_H-M   'P 1'
#
loop_
_entity.id
_entity.type
_entity.pdbx_description
1 polymer ?
#
loop_
_entity_poly.entity_id
_entity_poly.type
_entity_poly.pdbx_seq_one_letter_code
_entity_poly.pdbx_strand_id
1 'polypeptide(L)'
;MTERRARRSAAWAALAAWATAVLSAAPMLALAAGPPLLIHYNERPPQHYTRHGVAQGPAIDKVSGALVAAGIAYELRSTPAKQQLVILKANSQPACMLAWVGLPGRERSGKLSAPVYDERRLWCTLSVPDETMQRLNAALIK
;
A
#
# COMPACT_ATOMS: atom_id res chain seq x y z
N MET A 1 65.58 -51.84 44.40
CA MET A 1 65.35 -50.49 43.84
C MET A 1 63.93 -50.46 43.27
N THR A 2 62.95 -49.98 44.03
CA THR A 2 62.42 -48.59 43.98
C THR A 2 61.80 -48.30 42.60
N GLU A 3 60.53 -47.94 42.40
CA GLU A 3 59.54 -47.30 43.26
C GLU A 3 58.15 -47.33 42.61
N ARG A 4 57.13 -47.41 43.46
CA ARG A 4 55.84 -46.68 43.47
C ARG A 4 55.27 -46.09 42.15
N ARG A 5 53.97 -46.40 41.97
CA ARG A 5 52.79 -45.49 42.10
C ARG A 5 51.87 -45.53 40.87
N ALA A 6 50.63 -45.95 41.14
CA ALA A 6 49.40 -45.16 41.02
C ALA A 6 48.67 -45.34 39.67
N ARG A 7 47.56 -46.10 39.68
CA ARG A 7 46.19 -45.60 39.87
C ARG A 7 45.68 -44.82 38.63
N ARG A 8 44.82 -45.46 37.82
CA ARG A 8 43.35 -45.29 37.88
C ARG A 8 42.69 -45.80 36.59
N SER A 9 41.72 -46.68 36.81
CA SER A 9 40.68 -47.12 35.90
C SER A 9 39.82 -45.94 35.43
N ALA A 10 39.44 -45.93 34.15
CA ALA A 10 38.21 -45.29 33.70
C ALA A 10 37.83 -45.85 32.32
N ALA A 11 36.99 -46.89 32.34
CA ALA A 11 36.20 -47.31 31.19
C ALA A 11 35.05 -46.32 31.02
N TRP A 12 34.95 -45.64 29.87
CA TRP A 12 33.75 -44.90 29.50
C TRP A 12 33.49 -45.12 28.01
N ALA A 13 32.60 -46.07 27.73
CA ALA A 13 31.86 -46.17 26.48
C ALA A 13 30.67 -45.22 26.53
N ALA A 14 30.45 -44.43 25.48
CA ALA A 14 29.13 -43.90 25.08
C ALA A 14 29.30 -43.15 23.75
N LEU A 15 28.87 -43.74 22.64
CA LEU A 15 27.57 -43.47 21.97
C LEU A 15 27.67 -42.29 21.00
N ALA A 16 27.80 -42.65 19.72
CA ALA A 16 27.68 -41.77 18.57
C ALA A 16 26.24 -41.22 18.47
N ALA A 17 26.09 -39.91 18.63
CA ALA A 17 24.84 -39.21 18.36
C ALA A 17 24.80 -38.78 16.88
N TRP A 18 23.86 -39.35 16.13
CA TRP A 18 23.54 -38.92 14.76
C TRP A 18 22.66 -37.67 14.86
N ALA A 19 23.25 -36.50 14.62
CA ALA A 19 22.48 -35.25 14.52
C ALA A 19 21.88 -35.13 13.12
N THR A 20 20.62 -35.56 12.95
CA THR A 20 19.82 -35.24 11.77
C THR A 20 19.36 -33.78 11.85
N ALA A 21 20.00 -32.91 11.06
CA ALA A 21 19.58 -31.53 10.89
C ALA A 21 18.28 -31.49 10.07
N VAL A 22 17.15 -31.21 10.74
CA VAL A 22 15.87 -30.91 10.08
C VAL A 22 15.93 -29.47 9.58
N LEU A 23 16.15 -29.32 8.28
CA LEU A 23 16.13 -28.03 7.57
C LEU A 23 14.66 -27.59 7.41
N SER A 24 14.16 -26.81 8.38
CA SER A 24 12.82 -26.22 8.34
C SER A 24 12.70 -25.22 7.18
N ALA A 25 12.17 -25.66 6.05
CA ALA A 25 11.73 -24.78 4.98
C ALA A 25 10.47 -24.02 5.44
N ALA A 26 10.65 -22.79 5.96
CA ALA A 26 9.53 -21.91 6.24
C ALA A 26 8.89 -21.45 4.91
N PRO A 27 7.59 -21.69 4.68
CA PRO A 27 6.92 -21.16 3.51
C PRO A 27 6.85 -19.64 3.64
N MET A 28 7.56 -18.92 2.77
CA MET A 28 7.30 -17.49 2.56
C MET A 28 5.90 -17.36 1.99
N LEU A 29 4.92 -16.96 2.82
CA LEU A 29 3.65 -16.47 2.30
C LEU A 29 3.95 -15.22 1.48
N ALA A 30 3.97 -15.37 0.16
CA ALA A 30 3.89 -14.25 -0.76
C ALA A 30 2.53 -13.59 -0.54
N LEU A 31 2.53 -12.47 0.20
CA LEU A 31 1.35 -11.62 0.34
C LEU A 31 1.04 -11.10 -1.07
N ALA A 32 -0.02 -11.64 -1.70
CA ALA A 32 -0.47 -11.17 -2.99
C ALA A 32 -0.86 -9.70 -2.86
N ALA A 33 0.00 -8.80 -3.36
CA ALA A 33 -0.33 -7.40 -3.46
C ALA A 33 -1.54 -7.26 -4.38
N GLY A 34 -2.65 -6.74 -3.84
CA GLY A 34 -3.86 -6.48 -4.63
C GLY A 34 -3.59 -5.52 -5.79
N PRO A 35 -4.51 -5.41 -6.75
CA PRO A 35 -4.38 -4.47 -7.85
C PRO A 35 -4.21 -3.04 -7.34
N PRO A 36 -3.43 -2.19 -8.03
CA PRO A 36 -3.19 -0.82 -7.60
C PRO A 36 -4.48 0.00 -7.59
N LEU A 37 -4.58 0.95 -6.67
CA LEU A 37 -5.68 1.92 -6.64
C LEU A 37 -5.55 2.87 -7.83
N LEU A 38 -6.57 2.94 -8.69
CA LEU A 38 -6.56 3.89 -9.80
C LEU A 38 -6.89 5.29 -9.32
N ILE A 39 -6.04 6.25 -9.65
CA ILE A 39 -6.25 7.67 -9.39
C ILE A 39 -6.51 8.38 -10.71
N HIS A 40 -7.77 8.74 -10.94
CA HIS A 40 -8.17 9.48 -12.12
C HIS A 40 -8.02 10.99 -11.87
N TYR A 41 -7.41 11.71 -12.81
CA TYR A 41 -7.37 13.16 -12.82
C TYR A 41 -7.84 13.70 -14.16
N ASN A 42 -8.43 14.89 -14.17
CA ASN A 42 -8.75 15.59 -15.41
C ASN A 42 -7.68 16.65 -15.68
N GLU A 43 -7.44 17.06 -16.91
CA GLU A 43 -6.44 18.10 -17.19
C GLU A 43 -6.88 19.47 -16.64
N ARG A 44 -6.12 20.06 -15.71
CA ARG A 44 -6.30 21.41 -15.17
C ARG A 44 -5.00 21.99 -14.60
N PRO A 45 -4.12 22.55 -15.46
CA PRO A 45 -2.97 23.32 -15.01
C PRO A 45 -3.39 24.50 -14.09
N PRO A 46 -2.58 24.85 -13.08
CA PRO A 46 -1.30 24.22 -12.72
C PRO A 46 -1.43 22.99 -11.82
N GLN A 47 -2.64 22.64 -11.37
CA GLN A 47 -2.84 21.71 -10.24
C GLN A 47 -2.61 20.24 -10.60
N HIS A 48 -3.12 19.82 -11.75
CA HIS A 48 -3.01 18.44 -12.23
C HIS A 48 -3.05 18.48 -13.75
N TYR A 49 -2.01 17.96 -14.39
CA TYR A 49 -1.89 17.97 -15.84
C TYR A 49 -0.89 16.91 -16.31
N THR A 50 -0.99 16.53 -17.58
CA THR A 50 -0.01 15.64 -18.22
C THR A 50 1.02 16.46 -18.97
N ARG A 51 2.32 16.16 -18.77
CA ARG A 51 3.41 16.69 -19.58
C ARG A 51 4.32 15.54 -20.01
N HIS A 52 4.55 15.41 -21.31
CA HIS A 52 5.35 14.32 -21.91
C HIS A 52 4.92 12.92 -21.43
N GLY A 53 3.60 12.70 -21.28
CA GLY A 53 3.03 11.43 -20.82
C GLY A 53 3.09 11.19 -19.32
N VAL A 54 3.62 12.12 -18.53
CA VAL A 54 3.74 12.01 -17.07
C VAL A 54 2.76 12.96 -16.40
N ALA A 55 2.02 12.47 -15.41
CA ALA A 55 1.16 13.28 -14.57
C ALA A 55 2.00 14.22 -13.68
N GLN A 56 1.64 15.49 -13.63
CA GLN A 56 2.38 16.55 -12.93
C GLN A 56 1.42 17.53 -12.26
N GLY A 57 1.97 18.33 -11.34
CA GLY A 57 1.32 19.46 -10.70
C GLY A 57 1.14 19.26 -9.19
N PRO A 58 0.97 20.35 -8.42
CA PRO A 58 0.98 20.28 -6.96
C PRO A 58 -0.05 19.32 -6.36
N ALA A 59 -1.22 19.17 -6.97
CA ALA A 59 -2.23 18.22 -6.48
C ALA A 59 -1.86 16.77 -6.79
N ILE A 60 -1.20 16.52 -7.93
CA ILE A 60 -0.63 15.19 -8.25
C ILE A 60 0.47 14.86 -7.24
N ASP A 61 1.38 15.78 -6.97
CA ASP A 61 2.51 15.59 -6.05
C ASP A 61 2.01 15.30 -4.63
N LYS A 62 1.01 16.06 -4.15
CA LYS A 62 0.44 15.82 -2.82
C LYS A 62 -0.24 14.46 -2.71
N VAL A 63 -1.04 14.07 -3.70
CA VAL A 63 -1.76 12.78 -3.66
C VAL A 63 -0.82 11.61 -3.82
N SER A 64 0.11 11.67 -4.77
CA SER A 64 1.13 10.64 -4.97
C SER A 64 2.02 10.48 -3.73
N GLY A 65 2.47 11.59 -3.14
CA GLY A 65 3.23 11.59 -1.88
C GLY A 65 2.45 10.93 -0.73
N ALA A 66 1.17 11.26 -0.58
CA ALA A 66 0.32 10.64 0.45
C ALA A 66 0.11 9.13 0.21
N LEU A 67 -0.09 8.70 -1.03
CA LEU A 67 -0.23 7.28 -1.38
C LEU A 67 1.05 6.49 -1.09
N VAL A 68 2.21 7.07 -1.43
CA VAL A 68 3.53 6.49 -1.09
C VAL A 68 3.71 6.39 0.42
N ALA A 69 3.45 7.47 1.16
CA ALA A 69 3.58 7.49 2.63
C ALA A 69 2.61 6.53 3.33
N ALA A 70 1.47 6.24 2.72
CA ALA A 70 0.48 5.27 3.22
C ALA A 70 0.77 3.82 2.82
N GLY A 71 1.78 3.57 1.97
CA GLY A 71 2.06 2.24 1.43
C GLY A 71 0.92 1.71 0.55
N ILE A 72 0.31 2.57 -0.27
CA ILE A 72 -0.77 2.22 -1.19
C ILE A 72 -0.20 2.18 -2.60
N ALA A 73 -0.21 1.02 -3.25
CA ALA A 73 0.11 0.90 -4.67
C ALA A 73 -0.96 1.63 -5.50
N TYR A 74 -0.55 2.42 -6.48
CA TYR A 74 -1.48 3.25 -7.27
C TYR A 74 -1.01 3.44 -8.71
N GLU A 75 -1.96 3.81 -9.57
CA GLU A 75 -1.68 4.27 -10.93
C GLU A 75 -2.42 5.57 -11.23
N LEU A 76 -1.76 6.51 -11.88
CA LEU A 76 -2.37 7.77 -12.31
C LEU A 76 -2.90 7.66 -13.73
N ARG A 77 -4.15 8.07 -13.94
CA ARG A 77 -4.82 8.02 -15.24
C ARG A 77 -5.46 9.37 -15.57
N SER A 78 -5.07 9.97 -16.69
CA SER A 78 -5.79 11.13 -17.22
C SER A 78 -7.15 10.66 -17.74
N THR A 79 -8.22 11.25 -17.25
CA THR A 79 -9.60 10.86 -17.57
C THR A 79 -10.50 12.10 -17.52
N PRO A 80 -11.24 12.43 -18.59
CA PRO A 80 -12.16 13.56 -18.60
C PRO A 80 -13.17 13.50 -17.44
N ALA A 81 -13.48 14.66 -16.85
CA ALA A 81 -14.32 14.74 -15.65
C ALA A 81 -15.72 14.08 -15.83
N LYS A 82 -16.30 14.13 -17.03
CA LYS A 82 -17.58 13.45 -17.31
C LYS A 82 -17.45 11.93 -17.25
N GLN A 83 -16.35 11.36 -17.72
CA GLN A 83 -16.12 9.92 -17.66
C GLN A 83 -15.83 9.46 -16.22
N GLN A 84 -15.15 10.29 -15.42
CA GLN A 84 -14.97 10.03 -14.00
C GLN A 84 -16.30 9.84 -13.24
N LEU A 85 -17.34 10.61 -13.59
CA LEU A 85 -18.68 10.43 -13.03
C LEU A 85 -19.32 9.09 -13.39
N VAL A 86 -19.05 8.59 -14.61
CA VAL A 86 -19.51 7.25 -15.03
C VAL A 86 -18.83 6.17 -14.20
N ILE A 87 -17.52 6.29 -13.98
CA ILE A 87 -16.74 5.36 -13.16
C ILE A 87 -17.25 5.37 -11.71
N LEU A 88 -17.45 6.56 -11.13
CA LEU A 88 -18.03 6.72 -9.79
C LEU A 88 -19.40 6.07 -9.68
N LYS A 89 -20.28 6.28 -10.66
CA LYS A 89 -21.62 5.69 -10.65
C LYS A 89 -21.57 4.17 -10.75
N ALA A 90 -20.68 3.64 -11.59
CA ALA A 90 -20.52 2.19 -11.78
C ALA A 90 -20.03 1.50 -10.51
N ASN A 91 -19.14 2.15 -9.74
CA ASN A 91 -18.57 1.62 -8.50
C ASN A 91 -17.91 0.22 -8.65
N SER A 92 -17.58 -0.20 -9.86
CA SER A 92 -17.19 -1.58 -10.19
C SER A 92 -15.78 -1.97 -9.75
N GLN A 93 -14.93 -0.99 -9.45
CA GLN A 93 -13.54 -1.22 -9.04
C GLN A 93 -13.03 -0.11 -8.10
N PRO A 94 -12.02 -0.40 -7.26
CA PRO A 94 -11.36 0.61 -6.45
C PRO A 94 -10.72 1.70 -7.31
N ALA A 95 -11.25 2.91 -7.23
CA ALA A 95 -10.75 4.06 -7.97
C ALA A 95 -11.07 5.37 -7.24
N CYS A 96 -10.23 6.38 -7.39
CA CYS A 96 -10.41 7.71 -6.80
C CYS A 96 -10.22 8.82 -7.81
N MET A 97 -11.11 9.80 -7.77
CA MET A 97 -11.19 10.87 -8.75
C MET A 97 -10.69 12.15 -8.10
N LEU A 98 -9.66 12.77 -8.68
CA LEU A 98 -8.98 13.94 -8.15
C LEU A 98 -9.80 15.21 -8.35
N ALA A 99 -9.67 16.10 -7.37
CA ALA A 99 -10.07 17.49 -7.41
C ALA A 99 -11.58 17.76 -7.40
N TRP A 100 -12.36 16.92 -6.73
CA TRP A 100 -13.81 17.10 -6.58
C TRP A 100 -14.17 17.80 -5.28
N VAL A 101 -15.12 18.73 -5.36
CA VAL A 101 -15.68 19.39 -4.17
C VAL A 101 -16.63 18.44 -3.45
N GLY A 102 -16.60 18.42 -2.12
CA GLY A 102 -17.63 17.75 -1.33
C GLY A 102 -18.94 18.52 -1.43
N LEU A 103 -19.93 17.97 -2.13
CA LEU A 103 -21.28 18.55 -2.22
C LEU A 103 -22.27 17.59 -1.56
N PRO A 104 -23.33 18.11 -0.91
CA PRO A 104 -24.32 17.29 -0.24
C PRO A 104 -24.84 16.15 -1.13
N GLY A 105 -24.69 14.92 -0.66
CA GLY A 105 -25.20 13.74 -1.34
C GLY A 105 -24.24 13.03 -2.27
N ARG A 106 -23.02 13.56 -2.47
CA ARG A 106 -21.95 12.84 -3.20
C ARG A 106 -21.45 11.62 -2.44
N GLU A 107 -21.55 11.67 -1.11
CA GLU A 107 -21.22 10.58 -0.20
C GLU A 107 -22.10 9.35 -0.43
N ARG A 108 -23.28 9.51 -1.05
CA ARG A 108 -24.14 8.37 -1.42
C ARG A 108 -23.59 7.54 -2.58
N SER A 109 -22.69 8.11 -3.38
CA SER A 109 -22.17 7.44 -4.60
C SER A 109 -20.66 7.19 -4.54
N GLY A 110 -20.01 7.56 -3.44
CA GLY A 110 -18.59 7.35 -3.23
C GLY A 110 -18.11 7.93 -1.90
N LYS A 111 -16.85 7.68 -1.56
CA LYS A 111 -16.21 8.12 -0.31
C LYS A 111 -15.37 9.37 -0.59
N LEU A 112 -15.46 10.39 0.24
CA LEU A 112 -14.63 11.61 0.10
C LEU A 112 -13.40 11.50 1.00
N SER A 113 -12.22 11.84 0.46
CA SER A 113 -10.99 11.95 1.25
C SER A 113 -10.93 13.23 2.07
N ALA A 114 -9.88 13.38 2.87
CA ALA A 114 -9.41 14.68 3.35
C ALA A 114 -9.09 15.63 2.19
N PRO A 115 -9.11 16.97 2.40
CA PRO A 115 -8.77 17.94 1.36
C PRO A 115 -7.37 17.74 0.79
N VAL A 116 -7.26 17.78 -0.53
CA VAL A 116 -6.00 17.82 -1.26
C VAL A 116 -5.55 19.28 -1.36
N TYR A 117 -6.39 20.16 -1.90
CA TYR A 117 -6.11 21.59 -2.00
C TYR A 117 -7.42 22.37 -2.02
N ASP A 118 -7.44 23.57 -1.44
CA ASP A 118 -8.68 24.31 -1.18
C ASP A 118 -9.75 23.36 -0.56
N GLU A 119 -10.97 23.37 -1.09
CA GLU A 119 -12.06 22.45 -0.73
C GLU A 119 -12.09 21.15 -1.55
N ARG A 120 -11.07 20.91 -2.38
CA ARG A 120 -11.07 19.79 -3.33
C ARG A 120 -10.44 18.55 -2.72
N ARG A 121 -11.13 17.43 -2.92
CA ARG A 121 -10.84 16.12 -2.33
C ARG A 121 -10.69 15.07 -3.43
N LEU A 122 -10.26 13.88 -3.06
CA LEU A 122 -10.50 12.69 -3.84
C LEU A 122 -11.94 12.23 -3.59
N TRP A 123 -12.64 11.88 -4.66
CA TRP A 123 -13.92 11.19 -4.59
C TRP A 123 -13.72 9.76 -5.08
N CYS A 124 -13.74 8.83 -4.14
CA CYS A 124 -13.43 7.43 -4.34
C CYS A 124 -14.69 6.61 -4.54
N THR A 125 -14.61 5.56 -5.35
CA THR A 125 -15.68 4.57 -5.47
C THR A 125 -15.94 3.90 -4.12
N LEU A 126 -17.16 3.43 -3.91
CA LEU A 126 -17.55 2.68 -2.71
C LEU A 126 -16.77 1.36 -2.55
N SER A 127 -16.23 0.83 -3.66
CA SER A 127 -15.39 -0.36 -3.68
C SER A 127 -13.97 -0.15 -3.17
N VAL A 128 -13.52 1.10 -2.94
CA VAL A 128 -12.25 1.34 -2.22
C VAL A 128 -12.41 0.89 -0.76
N PRO A 129 -11.56 0.00 -0.23
CA PRO A 129 -11.69 -0.46 1.17
C PRO A 129 -11.57 0.68 2.18
N ASP A 130 -12.33 0.61 3.27
CA ASP A 130 -12.33 1.66 4.31
C ASP A 130 -10.95 1.87 4.94
N GLU A 131 -10.22 0.79 5.16
CA GLU A 131 -8.83 0.85 5.65
C GLU A 131 -7.92 1.63 4.68
N THR A 132 -8.12 1.48 3.37
CA THR A 132 -7.37 2.25 2.37
C THR A 132 -7.71 3.73 2.46
N MET A 133 -8.99 4.08 2.62
CA MET A 133 -9.42 5.47 2.85
C MET A 133 -8.84 6.05 4.14
N GLN A 134 -8.80 5.29 5.22
CA GLN A 134 -8.23 5.72 6.51
C GLN A 134 -6.74 6.02 6.40
N ARG A 135 -5.95 5.09 5.83
CA ARG A 135 -4.50 5.29 5.63
C ARG A 135 -4.21 6.49 4.73
N LEU A 136 -4.96 6.63 3.62
CA LEU A 136 -4.84 7.76 2.71
C LEU A 136 -5.16 9.09 3.40
N ASN A 137 -6.26 9.16 4.15
CA ASN A 137 -6.64 10.37 4.87
C ASN A 137 -5.62 10.76 5.93
N ALA A 138 -5.09 9.78 6.67
CA ALA A 138 -4.03 10.00 7.65
C ALA A 138 -2.74 10.54 7.01
N ALA A 139 -2.45 10.17 5.76
CA ALA A 139 -1.30 10.67 5.02
C ALA A 139 -1.54 12.07 4.40
N LEU A 140 -2.77 12.40 4.00
CA LEU A 140 -3.12 13.70 3.39
C LEU A 140 -3.13 14.89 4.37
N ILE A 141 -3.28 14.61 5.66
CA ILE A 141 -3.38 15.63 6.73
C ILE A 141 -2.00 16.02 7.29
N LYS A 142 -0.94 15.27 6.95
CA LYS A 142 0.44 15.56 7.35
C LYS A 142 1.04 16.65 6.47
#